data_AF-A0AAW6PMA4-F1
#
_entry.id   AF-A0AAW6PMA4-F1
#
_cell.length_a   1.000
_cell.length_b   1.000
_cell.length_c   1.000
_cell.angle_alpha   90.00
_cell.angle_beta   90.00
_cell.angle_gamma   90.00
#
_symmetry.space_group_name_H-M   'P 1'
#
loop_
_entity.id
_entity.type
_entity.pdbx_description
1 polymer ?
#
loop_
_entity_poly.entity_id
_entity_poly.type
_entity_poly.pdbx_seq_one_letter_code
_entity_poly.pdbx_strand_id
1 'polypeptide(L)'
;MTVNHRSQSGTNLLQTALAKPYHYRRSGRYYLRLRPQGTVKGFFTLSLRTTDKATAMTISDDILSTLKAYHLDNPEASWDELRARLTDFAEYNLTMAHGDSSLVAYEMINDEHHLALRKASATLPLSVNQQRAVSKALEILEASQERMRGRSGKLVEIVKDLNDEPCGTPEALFLSQSVNASPGLTFKSLSALYMEERKDSIQASTMRDVKSSCEAIGAVLGDLDMKSHTREDMKGLREKLLEARKPSTVKKLLTRLSTVMDWAVNNGYLDKSFDKGLKPTKGADSSREALSQDQVKALMAHAKSLPVDAWQRWALSLGVITGTRIEELRQLTKADVKQVGTVWVIDINRNDGKTAKTKNALRVVPLTDGAYGFDLKAFLEFVRKADSRLFTLGAGQFSNLLNGALRDVLSLNADRTQTFHSLRHSLAGALKAAEVPVGTAESILGHASGSISYDLYGAGSAVEVGRMADALVKALKLVS
;
A
#
# COMPACT_ATOMS: atom_id res chain seq x y z
N MET A 1 -53.53 33.91 -24.39
CA MET A 1 -52.94 32.59 -24.05
C MET A 1 -51.45 32.67 -24.34
N THR A 2 -50.67 33.00 -23.33
CA THR A 2 -49.22 33.13 -23.36
C THR A 2 -48.62 31.83 -22.85
N VAL A 3 -48.05 31.03 -23.76
CA VAL A 3 -47.36 29.80 -23.40
C VAL A 3 -45.90 30.14 -23.11
N ASN A 4 -45.58 30.15 -21.82
CA ASN A 4 -44.22 30.27 -21.30
C ASN A 4 -43.33 29.14 -21.84
N HIS A 5 -42.19 29.51 -22.42
CA HIS A 5 -41.06 28.60 -22.61
C HIS A 5 -40.58 28.09 -21.25
N ARG A 6 -40.88 26.83 -20.92
CA ARG A 6 -40.15 26.10 -19.89
C ARG A 6 -38.87 25.58 -20.51
N SER A 7 -37.75 26.17 -20.11
CA SER A 7 -36.44 25.53 -20.13
C SER A 7 -36.51 24.27 -19.25
N GLN A 8 -36.47 23.08 -19.87
CA GLN A 8 -36.14 21.85 -19.17
C GLN A 8 -34.74 21.42 -19.57
N SER A 9 -33.81 21.79 -18.68
CA SER A 9 -32.50 21.16 -18.51
C SER A 9 -32.69 19.65 -18.31
N GLY A 10 -32.21 18.87 -19.26
CA GLY A 10 -31.95 17.44 -19.12
C GLY A 10 -30.46 17.20 -19.32
N THR A 11 -29.71 17.13 -18.21
CA THR A 11 -28.30 16.74 -18.18
C THR A 11 -28.12 15.33 -18.72
N ASN A 12 -27.45 15.17 -19.87
CA ASN A 12 -27.03 13.86 -20.37
C ASN A 12 -25.63 13.51 -19.84
N LEU A 13 -25.49 12.28 -19.34
CA LEU A 13 -24.65 11.89 -18.21
C LEU A 13 -23.29 11.23 -18.60
N LEU A 14 -22.77 11.44 -19.81
CA LEU A 14 -21.83 10.47 -20.42
C LEU A 14 -20.50 11.02 -20.97
N GLN A 15 -20.02 12.19 -20.51
CA GLN A 15 -18.63 12.62 -20.76
C GLN A 15 -17.74 12.38 -19.55
N THR A 16 -17.38 11.13 -19.29
CA THR A 16 -16.66 10.81 -18.05
C THR A 16 -15.25 10.31 -18.31
N ALA A 17 -14.31 11.25 -18.45
CA ALA A 17 -12.88 10.96 -18.44
C ALA A 17 -12.52 10.14 -17.20
N LEU A 18 -11.63 9.15 -17.28
CA LEU A 18 -11.26 8.27 -16.15
C LEU A 18 -9.92 8.68 -15.53
N ALA A 19 -9.83 8.62 -14.21
CA ALA A 19 -8.57 8.72 -13.49
C ALA A 19 -7.69 7.48 -13.75
N LYS A 20 -6.36 7.60 -13.59
CA LYS A 20 -5.47 6.44 -13.73
C LYS A 20 -5.91 5.31 -12.79
N PRO A 21 -6.07 4.10 -13.31
CA PRO A 21 -6.49 2.94 -12.55
C PRO A 21 -5.60 2.67 -11.34
N TYR A 22 -6.23 2.23 -10.24
CA TYR A 22 -5.55 2.01 -8.97
C TYR A 22 -5.62 0.54 -8.56
N HIS A 23 -4.44 -0.10 -8.43
CA HIS A 23 -4.32 -1.45 -7.88
C HIS A 23 -4.27 -1.43 -6.37
N TYR A 24 -5.06 -2.30 -5.74
CA TYR A 24 -4.98 -2.51 -4.30
C TYR A 24 -5.20 -3.96 -3.91
N ARG A 25 -4.75 -4.31 -2.70
CA ARG A 25 -4.80 -5.68 -2.18
C ARG A 25 -5.79 -5.76 -1.03
N ARG A 26 -6.77 -6.65 -1.14
CA ARG A 26 -7.76 -6.94 -0.08
C ARG A 26 -7.82 -8.45 0.16
N SER A 27 -7.66 -8.87 1.40
CA SER A 27 -7.69 -10.29 1.80
C SER A 27 -6.77 -11.19 0.96
N GLY A 28 -5.56 -10.71 0.66
CA GLY A 28 -4.55 -11.46 -0.10
C GLY A 28 -4.63 -11.34 -1.62
N ARG A 29 -5.77 -10.93 -2.20
CA ARG A 29 -6.00 -10.82 -3.65
C ARG A 29 -5.87 -9.38 -4.16
N TYR A 30 -5.43 -9.23 -5.40
CA TYR A 30 -5.34 -7.94 -6.09
C TYR A 30 -6.67 -7.55 -6.75
N TYR A 31 -6.94 -6.25 -6.74
CA TYR A 31 -8.12 -5.61 -7.31
C TYR A 31 -7.70 -4.37 -8.09
N LEU A 32 -8.38 -4.11 -9.20
CA LEU A 32 -8.26 -2.90 -10.01
C LEU A 32 -9.46 -2.00 -9.73
N ARG A 33 -9.20 -0.77 -9.30
CA ARG A 33 -10.23 0.24 -9.06
C ARG A 33 -10.20 1.28 -10.18
N LEU A 34 -11.36 1.52 -10.78
CA LEU A 34 -11.61 2.49 -11.84
C LEU A 34 -12.55 3.57 -11.34
N ARG A 35 -12.33 4.82 -11.75
CA ARG A 35 -13.23 5.93 -11.44
C ARG A 35 -13.14 7.04 -12.48
N PRO A 36 -14.21 7.85 -12.60
CA PRO A 36 -14.17 9.14 -13.26
C PRO A 36 -13.12 10.11 -12.70
N GLN A 37 -12.35 10.72 -13.60
CA GLN A 37 -11.44 11.84 -13.38
C GLN A 37 -12.20 12.96 -12.67
N GLY A 38 -11.56 13.55 -11.65
CA GLY A 38 -12.18 14.63 -10.87
C GLY A 38 -13.16 14.18 -9.76
N THR A 39 -13.70 12.96 -9.76
CA THR A 39 -14.74 12.54 -8.80
C THR A 39 -14.24 11.69 -7.63
N VAL A 40 -14.87 11.80 -6.45
CA VAL A 40 -14.57 10.96 -5.26
C VAL A 40 -15.58 9.84 -5.00
N LYS A 41 -16.68 9.76 -5.76
CA LYS A 41 -17.76 8.77 -5.61
C LYS A 41 -18.03 8.07 -6.95
N GLY A 42 -18.49 6.82 -6.92
CA GLY A 42 -18.78 6.02 -8.13
C GLY A 42 -17.59 5.20 -8.64
N PHE A 43 -16.99 4.39 -7.76
CA PHE A 43 -15.87 3.50 -8.11
C PHE A 43 -16.36 2.13 -8.60
N PHE A 44 -15.70 1.60 -9.63
CA PHE A 44 -15.84 0.22 -10.06
C PHE A 44 -14.63 -0.56 -9.58
N THR A 45 -14.85 -1.73 -8.96
CA THR A 45 -13.78 -2.56 -8.43
C THR A 45 -13.83 -3.93 -9.09
N LEU A 46 -12.76 -4.28 -9.81
CA LEU A 46 -12.59 -5.55 -10.48
C LEU A 46 -11.61 -6.41 -9.66
N SER A 47 -12.03 -7.62 -9.27
CA SER A 47 -11.10 -8.59 -8.69
C SER A 47 -10.23 -9.18 -9.79
N LEU A 48 -8.92 -9.09 -9.63
CA LEU A 48 -7.94 -9.66 -10.57
C LEU A 48 -7.69 -11.15 -10.27
N ARG A 49 -8.38 -11.71 -9.26
CA ARG A 49 -8.38 -13.13 -8.86
C ARG A 49 -7.00 -13.76 -8.59
N THR A 50 -5.95 -12.95 -8.52
CA THR A 50 -4.59 -13.39 -8.24
C THR A 50 -4.07 -12.78 -6.93
N THR A 51 -3.17 -13.52 -6.26
CA THR A 51 -2.39 -13.04 -5.13
C THR A 51 -1.00 -12.55 -5.52
N ASP A 52 -0.59 -12.80 -6.77
CA ASP A 52 0.69 -12.38 -7.34
C ASP A 52 0.61 -10.98 -7.97
N LYS A 53 1.62 -10.15 -7.71
CA LYS A 53 1.63 -8.76 -8.15
C LYS A 53 1.94 -8.64 -9.64
N ALA A 54 2.87 -9.42 -10.17
CA ALA A 54 3.27 -9.32 -11.57
C ALA A 54 2.09 -9.76 -12.45
N THR A 55 1.48 -10.89 -12.15
CA THR A 55 0.25 -11.37 -12.80
C THR A 55 -0.90 -10.36 -12.67
N ALA A 56 -1.05 -9.69 -11.52
CA ALA A 56 -2.10 -8.68 -11.36
C ALA A 56 -1.88 -7.45 -12.26
N MET A 57 -0.62 -7.03 -12.44
CA MET A 57 -0.29 -5.92 -13.33
C MET A 57 -0.54 -6.32 -14.79
N THR A 58 -0.07 -7.51 -15.21
CA THR A 58 -0.32 -8.05 -16.55
C THR A 58 -1.81 -8.14 -16.87
N ILE A 59 -2.62 -8.80 -16.02
CA ILE A 59 -4.08 -8.90 -16.23
C ILE A 59 -4.76 -7.53 -16.33
N SER A 60 -4.27 -6.55 -15.58
CA SER A 60 -4.87 -5.20 -15.62
C SER A 60 -4.47 -4.44 -16.87
N ASP A 61 -3.21 -4.57 -17.29
CA ASP A 61 -2.73 -3.98 -18.53
C ASP A 61 -3.45 -4.60 -19.73
N ASP A 62 -3.72 -5.91 -19.71
CA ASP A 62 -4.47 -6.61 -20.75
C ASP A 62 -5.94 -6.12 -20.82
N ILE A 63 -6.65 -6.04 -19.69
CA ILE A 63 -8.04 -5.55 -19.65
C ILE A 63 -8.14 -4.09 -20.11
N LEU A 64 -7.21 -3.23 -19.68
CA LEU A 64 -7.19 -1.81 -20.05
C LEU A 64 -6.75 -1.61 -21.51
N SER A 65 -5.85 -2.46 -22.00
CA SER A 65 -5.38 -2.48 -23.39
C SER A 65 -6.50 -2.92 -24.33
N THR A 66 -7.21 -4.00 -24.04
CA THR A 66 -8.32 -4.48 -24.87
C THR A 66 -9.47 -3.47 -24.93
N LEU A 67 -9.84 -2.82 -23.81
CA LEU A 67 -10.91 -1.82 -23.80
C LEU A 67 -10.55 -0.55 -24.59
N LYS A 68 -9.27 -0.13 -24.55
CA LYS A 68 -8.75 0.99 -25.34
C LYS A 68 -8.58 0.65 -26.82
N ALA A 69 -8.15 -0.58 -27.14
CA ALA A 69 -7.87 -1.01 -28.50
C ALA A 69 -9.11 -0.97 -29.41
N TYR A 70 -10.30 -1.22 -28.84
CA TYR A 70 -11.57 -1.16 -29.57
C TYR A 70 -12.39 0.11 -29.28
N HIS A 71 -11.78 1.09 -28.59
CA HIS A 71 -12.43 2.34 -28.19
C HIS A 71 -13.77 2.17 -27.43
N LEU A 72 -13.93 1.02 -26.76
CA LEU A 72 -15.13 0.68 -25.97
C LEU A 72 -15.11 1.33 -24.59
N ASP A 73 -14.04 2.05 -24.27
CA ASP A 73 -13.90 2.90 -23.10
C ASP A 73 -14.65 4.23 -23.22
N ASN A 74 -15.18 4.56 -24.41
CA ASN A 74 -16.03 5.72 -24.69
C ASN A 74 -17.50 5.30 -24.99
N PRO A 75 -18.43 5.42 -24.03
CA PRO A 75 -19.85 5.09 -24.21
C PRO A 75 -20.57 5.91 -25.28
N GLU A 76 -20.09 7.14 -25.52
CA GLU A 76 -20.67 8.11 -26.46
C GLU A 76 -20.09 8.03 -27.86
N ALA A 77 -19.15 7.11 -28.09
CA ALA A 77 -18.54 6.96 -29.40
C ALA A 77 -19.63 6.70 -30.45
N SER A 78 -19.67 7.57 -31.46
CA SER A 78 -20.54 7.40 -32.61
C SER A 78 -20.17 6.11 -33.34
N TRP A 79 -21.13 5.57 -34.10
CA TRP A 79 -20.82 4.42 -34.95
C TRP A 79 -19.68 4.74 -35.92
N ASP A 80 -19.61 5.97 -36.46
CA ASP A 80 -18.54 6.37 -37.39
C ASP A 80 -17.16 6.36 -36.71
N GLU A 81 -17.04 6.80 -35.46
CA GLU A 81 -15.79 6.75 -34.69
C GLU A 81 -15.37 5.32 -34.34
N LEU A 82 -16.32 4.48 -33.93
CA LEU A 82 -16.05 3.06 -33.65
C LEU A 82 -15.72 2.30 -34.94
N ARG A 83 -16.43 2.59 -36.04
CA ARG A 83 -16.20 2.01 -37.36
C ARG A 83 -14.81 2.35 -37.86
N ALA A 84 -14.41 3.62 -37.83
CA ALA A 84 -13.07 4.03 -38.25
C ALA A 84 -11.96 3.26 -37.50
N ARG A 85 -12.14 3.02 -36.19
CA ARG A 85 -11.21 2.20 -35.41
C ARG A 85 -11.25 0.72 -35.75
N LEU A 86 -12.42 0.17 -36.03
CA LEU A 86 -12.56 -1.20 -36.50
C LEU A 86 -11.95 -1.38 -37.90
N THR A 87 -12.04 -0.37 -38.77
CA THR A 87 -11.38 -0.33 -40.07
C THR A 87 -9.86 -0.33 -39.91
N ASP A 88 -9.30 0.59 -39.11
CA ASP A 88 -7.86 0.63 -38.81
C ASP A 88 -7.36 -0.74 -38.31
N PHE A 89 -8.13 -1.35 -37.40
CA PHE A 89 -7.79 -2.64 -36.82
C PHE A 89 -7.88 -3.79 -37.82
N ALA A 90 -8.92 -3.83 -38.65
CA ALA A 90 -9.10 -4.84 -39.69
C ALA A 90 -8.01 -4.74 -40.77
N GLU A 91 -7.66 -3.53 -41.20
CA GLU A 91 -6.60 -3.27 -42.19
C GLU A 91 -5.21 -3.63 -41.65
N TYR A 92 -4.93 -3.30 -40.39
CA TYR A 92 -3.71 -3.74 -39.72
C TYR A 92 -3.61 -5.26 -39.67
N ASN A 93 -4.68 -5.95 -39.24
CA ASN A 93 -4.74 -7.41 -39.20
C ASN A 93 -4.71 -8.05 -40.59
N LEU A 94 -5.06 -7.33 -41.66
CA LEU A 94 -5.02 -7.81 -43.03
C LEU A 94 -3.63 -7.66 -43.68
N THR A 95 -2.84 -6.68 -43.24
CA THR A 95 -1.57 -6.31 -43.89
C THR A 95 -0.34 -6.70 -43.08
N MET A 96 -0.48 -6.96 -41.78
CA MET A 96 0.63 -7.35 -40.90
C MET A 96 1.28 -8.66 -41.34
N ALA A 97 2.61 -8.69 -41.48
CA ALA A 97 3.36 -9.90 -41.80
C ALA A 97 3.60 -10.75 -40.53
N HIS A 98 3.48 -12.07 -40.66
CA HIS A 98 3.74 -13.03 -39.57
C HIS A 98 4.87 -13.97 -39.98
N GLY A 99 5.79 -14.26 -39.04
CA GLY A 99 6.72 -15.39 -39.12
C GLY A 99 6.23 -16.59 -38.33
N ASP A 100 6.78 -17.79 -38.59
CA ASP A 100 6.30 -19.06 -38.02
C ASP A 100 6.16 -19.07 -36.48
N SER A 101 7.12 -18.49 -35.77
CA SER A 101 7.09 -18.39 -34.30
C SER A 101 6.09 -17.36 -33.76
N SER A 102 5.70 -16.38 -34.58
CA SER A 102 4.74 -15.34 -34.18
C SER A 102 3.29 -15.79 -34.33
N LEU A 103 2.99 -16.73 -35.24
CA LEU A 103 1.62 -17.20 -35.50
C LEU A 103 0.95 -17.75 -34.25
N VAL A 104 1.65 -18.63 -33.51
CA VAL A 104 1.13 -19.23 -32.27
C VAL A 104 0.82 -18.18 -31.20
N ALA A 105 1.67 -17.15 -31.09
CA ALA A 105 1.47 -16.07 -30.12
C ALA A 105 0.25 -15.20 -30.49
N TYR A 106 0.08 -14.87 -31.77
CA TYR A 106 -1.07 -14.09 -32.24
C TYR A 106 -2.39 -14.88 -32.20
N GLU A 107 -2.37 -16.19 -32.42
CA GLU A 107 -3.55 -17.05 -32.23
C GLU A 107 -4.03 -17.02 -30.78
N MET A 108 -3.11 -17.19 -29.81
CA MET A 108 -3.44 -17.12 -28.38
C MET A 108 -4.00 -15.75 -27.97
N ILE A 109 -3.40 -14.66 -28.48
CA ILE A 109 -3.86 -13.29 -28.20
C ILE A 109 -5.27 -13.06 -28.78
N ASN A 110 -5.53 -13.54 -30.00
CA ASN A 110 -6.85 -13.42 -30.62
C ASN A 110 -7.91 -14.21 -29.86
N ASP A 111 -7.60 -15.41 -29.33
CA ASP A 111 -8.51 -16.20 -28.50
C ASP A 111 -8.85 -15.50 -27.18
N GLU A 112 -7.86 -14.89 -26.52
CA GLU A 112 -8.06 -14.12 -25.29
C GLU A 112 -8.92 -12.88 -25.52
N HIS A 113 -8.66 -12.13 -26.60
CA HIS A 113 -9.47 -10.98 -27.00
C HIS A 113 -10.90 -11.39 -27.36
N HIS A 114 -11.09 -12.51 -28.07
CA HIS A 114 -12.39 -13.04 -28.42
C HIS A 114 -13.22 -13.38 -27.17
N LEU A 115 -12.61 -14.07 -26.21
CA LEU A 115 -13.25 -14.42 -24.94
C LEU A 115 -13.62 -13.18 -24.12
N ALA A 116 -12.74 -12.18 -24.08
CA ALA A 116 -12.96 -10.93 -23.37
C ALA A 116 -14.13 -10.12 -23.97
N LEU A 117 -14.18 -10.00 -25.30
CA LEU A 117 -15.24 -9.30 -26.02
C LEU A 117 -16.60 -10.01 -25.91
N ARG A 118 -16.64 -11.35 -26.02
CA ARG A 118 -17.86 -12.13 -25.78
C ARG A 118 -18.41 -11.92 -24.38
N LYS A 119 -17.53 -11.95 -23.38
CA LYS A 119 -17.91 -11.72 -21.99
C LYS A 119 -18.38 -10.28 -21.77
N ALA A 120 -17.74 -9.30 -22.42
CA ALA A 120 -18.15 -7.90 -22.37
C ALA A 120 -19.56 -7.72 -22.95
N SER A 121 -19.83 -8.25 -24.15
CA SER A 121 -21.16 -8.20 -24.78
C SER A 121 -22.25 -8.84 -23.92
N ALA A 122 -21.94 -9.95 -23.25
CA ALA A 122 -22.90 -10.69 -22.43
C ALA A 122 -23.16 -10.09 -21.04
N THR A 123 -22.23 -9.32 -20.48
CA THR A 123 -22.27 -8.94 -19.05
C THR A 123 -22.20 -7.44 -18.77
N LEU A 124 -21.83 -6.62 -19.76
CA LEU A 124 -21.72 -5.17 -19.59
C LEU A 124 -22.92 -4.44 -20.24
N PRO A 125 -23.39 -3.33 -19.65
CA PRO A 125 -24.46 -2.51 -20.21
C PRO A 125 -23.90 -1.61 -21.33
N LEU A 126 -23.62 -2.21 -22.49
CA LEU A 126 -23.07 -1.52 -23.66
C LEU A 126 -24.16 -0.77 -24.44
N SER A 127 -23.81 0.38 -25.04
CA SER A 127 -24.70 1.10 -25.95
C SER A 127 -24.95 0.30 -27.24
N VAL A 128 -25.97 0.67 -28.03
CA VAL A 128 -26.28 -0.02 -29.30
C VAL A 128 -25.08 0.01 -30.26
N ASN A 129 -24.40 1.15 -30.36
CA ASN A 129 -23.20 1.30 -31.18
C ASN A 129 -22.04 0.45 -30.66
N GLN A 130 -21.89 0.34 -29.34
CA GLN A 130 -20.87 -0.50 -28.73
C GLN A 130 -21.18 -1.99 -28.88
N GLN A 131 -22.44 -2.44 -28.77
CA GLN A 131 -22.82 -3.82 -29.06
C GLN A 131 -22.57 -4.17 -30.54
N ARG A 132 -22.87 -3.23 -31.44
CA ARG A 132 -22.55 -3.34 -32.87
C ARG A 132 -21.04 -3.44 -33.10
N ALA A 133 -20.26 -2.59 -32.44
CA ALA A 133 -18.80 -2.59 -32.53
C ALA A 133 -18.17 -3.85 -31.95
N VAL A 134 -18.66 -4.36 -30.82
CA VAL A 134 -18.20 -5.64 -30.25
C VAL A 134 -18.51 -6.80 -31.19
N SER A 135 -19.70 -6.82 -31.80
CA SER A 135 -20.06 -7.86 -32.77
C SER A 135 -19.13 -7.83 -33.98
N LYS A 136 -18.84 -6.63 -34.53
CA LYS A 136 -17.90 -6.48 -35.64
C LYS A 136 -16.45 -6.77 -35.26
N ALA A 137 -16.01 -6.43 -34.05
CA ALA A 137 -14.69 -6.79 -33.53
C ALA A 137 -14.52 -8.31 -33.43
N LEU A 138 -15.55 -9.04 -33.00
CA LEU A 138 -15.54 -10.51 -32.96
C LEU A 138 -15.42 -11.10 -34.37
N GLU A 139 -16.17 -10.57 -35.35
CA GLU A 139 -16.05 -10.97 -36.76
C GLU A 139 -14.65 -10.73 -37.32
N ILE A 140 -14.03 -9.58 -37.01
CA ILE A 140 -12.66 -9.25 -37.44
C ILE A 140 -11.64 -10.22 -36.82
N LEU A 141 -11.78 -10.58 -35.55
CA LEU A 141 -10.87 -11.51 -34.88
C LEU A 141 -10.97 -12.92 -35.47
N GLU A 142 -12.18 -13.41 -35.73
CA GLU A 142 -12.40 -14.71 -36.38
C GLU A 142 -11.82 -14.72 -37.82
N ALA A 143 -12.02 -13.63 -38.57
CA ALA A 143 -11.46 -13.49 -39.92
C ALA A 143 -9.93 -13.33 -39.92
N SER A 144 -9.35 -12.69 -38.89
CA SER A 144 -7.90 -12.58 -38.66
C SER A 144 -7.27 -13.95 -38.39
N GLN A 145 -7.93 -14.81 -37.60
CA GLN A 145 -7.48 -16.19 -37.40
C GLN A 145 -7.51 -17.02 -38.68
N GLU A 146 -8.55 -16.88 -39.52
CA GLU A 146 -8.60 -17.56 -40.82
C GLU A 146 -7.51 -17.05 -41.77
N ARG A 147 -7.20 -15.74 -41.75
CA ARG A 147 -6.06 -15.17 -42.51
C ARG A 147 -4.74 -15.80 -42.08
N MET A 148 -4.48 -15.96 -40.78
CA MET A 148 -3.26 -16.61 -40.26
C MET A 148 -3.12 -18.06 -40.74
N ARG A 149 -4.23 -18.72 -41.10
CA ARG A 149 -4.27 -20.05 -41.72
C ARG A 149 -4.23 -20.02 -43.26
N GLY A 150 -3.91 -18.86 -43.84
CA GLY A 150 -3.80 -18.65 -45.29
C GLY A 150 -5.10 -18.28 -46.01
N ARG A 151 -6.19 -17.99 -45.29
CA ARG A 151 -7.51 -17.67 -45.88
C ARG A 151 -7.93 -16.24 -45.57
N SER A 152 -7.44 -15.27 -46.33
CA SER A 152 -7.68 -13.85 -46.09
C SER A 152 -9.03 -13.31 -46.57
N GLY A 153 -9.76 -14.06 -47.41
CA GLY A 153 -10.94 -13.56 -48.15
C GLY A 153 -11.98 -12.87 -47.27
N LYS A 154 -12.36 -13.47 -46.14
CA LYS A 154 -13.35 -12.90 -45.22
C LYS A 154 -12.90 -11.58 -44.61
N LEU A 155 -11.62 -11.44 -44.29
CA LEU A 155 -11.09 -10.21 -43.70
C LEU A 155 -11.01 -9.08 -44.75
N VAL A 156 -10.72 -9.42 -46.01
CA VAL A 156 -10.77 -8.47 -47.14
C VAL A 156 -12.20 -7.95 -47.35
N GLU A 157 -13.20 -8.82 -47.28
CA GLU A 157 -14.62 -8.42 -47.38
C GLU A 157 -15.02 -7.49 -46.24
N ILE A 158 -14.66 -7.82 -44.99
CA ILE A 158 -14.94 -6.96 -43.82
C ILE A 158 -14.32 -5.56 -43.98
N VAL A 159 -13.07 -5.47 -44.48
CA VAL A 159 -12.41 -4.17 -44.72
C VAL A 159 -13.16 -3.36 -45.79
N LYS A 160 -13.68 -4.00 -46.84
CA LYS A 160 -14.50 -3.31 -47.86
C LYS A 160 -15.82 -2.81 -47.28
N ASP A 161 -16.53 -3.68 -46.57
CA ASP A 161 -17.83 -3.37 -45.96
C ASP A 161 -17.75 -2.20 -44.97
N LEU A 162 -16.66 -2.11 -44.19
CA LEU A 162 -16.44 -1.01 -43.25
C LEU A 162 -16.07 0.31 -43.94
N ASN A 163 -15.51 0.25 -45.15
CA ASN A 163 -15.12 1.42 -45.94
C ASN A 163 -16.24 1.93 -46.86
N ASP A 164 -17.13 1.05 -47.32
CA ASP A 164 -18.21 1.38 -48.27
C ASP A 164 -19.49 1.94 -47.60
N GLU A 165 -19.54 2.04 -46.27
CA GLU A 165 -20.69 2.55 -45.52
C GLU A 165 -20.67 4.10 -45.46
N PRO A 166 -21.71 4.83 -45.94
CA PRO A 166 -21.67 6.29 -46.08
C PRO A 166 -21.59 7.01 -44.73
N CYS A 167 -20.58 7.87 -44.56
CA CYS A 167 -20.28 8.61 -43.33
C CYS A 167 -20.88 10.03 -43.37
N GLY A 168 -21.61 10.43 -42.32
CA GLY A 168 -22.03 11.82 -42.12
C GLY A 168 -20.85 12.65 -41.59
N THR A 169 -20.48 13.71 -42.28
CA THR A 169 -19.32 14.56 -41.96
C THR A 169 -19.44 15.22 -40.57
N PRO A 170 -18.41 15.16 -39.70
CA PRO A 170 -18.37 15.95 -38.47
C PRO A 170 -17.79 17.34 -38.73
N GLU A 171 -18.57 18.39 -38.45
CA GLU A 171 -18.08 19.77 -38.36
C GLU A 171 -17.19 19.94 -37.13
N ALA A 172 -16.01 20.53 -37.37
CA ALA A 172 -15.07 20.91 -36.33
C ALA A 172 -15.66 22.03 -35.44
N LEU A 173 -15.71 21.79 -34.13
CA LEU A 173 -15.93 22.84 -33.14
C LEU A 173 -14.74 22.92 -32.19
N PHE A 174 -13.77 23.77 -32.55
CA PHE A 174 -12.95 24.44 -31.56
C PHE A 174 -13.81 25.52 -30.90
N LEU A 175 -13.93 25.47 -29.57
CA LEU A 175 -14.44 26.60 -28.78
C LEU A 175 -13.46 26.90 -27.65
N SER A 176 -12.66 27.93 -27.88
CA SER A 176 -11.97 28.72 -26.86
C SER A 176 -12.98 29.66 -26.19
N GLN A 177 -12.82 29.87 -24.87
CA GLN A 177 -13.38 30.91 -23.97
C GLN A 177 -14.11 30.28 -22.77
N SER A 178 -14.04 30.77 -21.53
CA SER A 178 -13.34 31.89 -20.91
C SER A 178 -13.30 31.66 -19.39
N VAL A 179 -12.51 32.49 -18.71
CA VAL A 179 -12.21 32.53 -17.28
C VAL A 179 -13.45 32.42 -16.38
N ASN A 180 -13.48 31.39 -15.54
CA ASN A 180 -14.13 31.45 -14.23
C ASN A 180 -13.11 30.96 -13.20
N ALA A 181 -12.65 31.88 -12.34
CA ALA A 181 -11.78 31.59 -11.22
C ALA A 181 -12.51 30.67 -10.24
N SER A 182 -12.32 29.35 -10.40
CA SER A 182 -12.54 28.40 -9.31
C SER A 182 -11.54 28.74 -8.20
N PRO A 183 -11.91 28.64 -6.90
CA PRO A 183 -10.93 28.76 -5.84
C PRO A 183 -9.79 27.77 -6.13
N GLY A 184 -8.55 28.26 -6.12
CA GLY A 184 -7.36 27.50 -6.54
C GLY A 184 -7.33 26.10 -5.92
N LEU A 185 -6.86 25.11 -6.68
CA LEU A 185 -6.82 23.72 -6.21
C LEU A 185 -5.70 23.57 -5.18
N THR A 186 -5.98 23.87 -3.91
CA THR A 186 -4.96 23.87 -2.86
C THR A 186 -4.49 22.45 -2.47
N PHE A 187 -3.34 22.36 -1.80
CA PHE A 187 -2.89 21.07 -1.25
C PHE A 187 -3.88 20.52 -0.20
N LYS A 188 -4.56 21.40 0.55
CA LYS A 188 -5.55 21.01 1.54
C LYS A 188 -6.76 20.32 0.89
N SER A 189 -7.24 20.82 -0.26
CA SER A 189 -8.33 20.17 -0.99
C SER A 189 -7.90 18.83 -1.59
N LEU A 190 -6.72 18.76 -2.22
CA LEU A 190 -6.17 17.51 -2.77
C LEU A 190 -5.98 16.43 -1.71
N SER A 191 -5.40 16.78 -0.56
CA SER A 191 -5.18 15.82 0.52
C SER A 191 -6.48 15.33 1.15
N ALA A 192 -7.53 16.16 1.22
CA ALA A 192 -8.85 15.74 1.67
C ALA A 192 -9.46 14.68 0.72
N LEU A 193 -9.41 14.91 -0.59
CA LEU A 193 -9.88 13.94 -1.59
C LEU A 193 -9.08 12.62 -1.52
N TYR A 194 -7.76 12.70 -1.38
CA TYR A 194 -6.90 11.53 -1.19
C TYR A 194 -7.28 10.71 0.06
N MET A 195 -7.54 11.38 1.18
CA MET A 195 -7.91 10.71 2.44
C MET A 195 -9.29 10.06 2.35
N GLU A 196 -10.25 10.73 1.72
CA GLU A 196 -11.60 10.20 1.52
C GLU A 196 -11.59 8.92 0.68
N GLU A 197 -10.80 8.89 -0.40
CA GLU A 197 -10.65 7.69 -1.25
C GLU A 197 -10.03 6.51 -0.48
N ARG A 198 -9.15 6.79 0.49
CA ARG A 198 -8.34 5.78 1.18
C ARG A 198 -8.91 5.32 2.52
N LYS A 199 -9.96 5.97 3.04
CA LYS A 199 -10.48 5.75 4.40
C LYS A 199 -10.82 4.29 4.72
N ASP A 200 -11.34 3.54 3.75
CA ASP A 200 -11.73 2.13 3.95
C ASP A 200 -10.57 1.14 3.78
N SER A 201 -9.45 1.60 3.23
CA SER A 201 -8.29 0.76 2.90
C SER A 201 -7.12 0.89 3.89
N ILE A 202 -7.14 1.93 4.73
CA ILE A 202 -6.03 2.29 5.62
C ILE A 202 -6.48 2.15 7.08
N GLN A 203 -5.61 1.54 7.90
CA GLN A 203 -5.78 1.45 9.35
C GLN A 203 -5.97 2.83 9.99
N ALA A 204 -6.86 2.95 10.99
CA ALA A 204 -7.22 4.23 11.61
C ALA A 204 -6.02 5.01 12.19
N SER A 205 -5.01 4.32 12.75
CA SER A 205 -3.77 4.95 13.21
C SER A 205 -2.96 5.55 12.07
N THR A 206 -2.87 4.85 10.94
CA THR A 206 -2.17 5.34 9.75
C THR A 206 -2.94 6.50 9.12
N MET A 207 -4.28 6.49 9.15
CA MET A 207 -5.09 7.63 8.67
C MET A 207 -4.89 8.89 9.52
N ARG A 208 -4.80 8.75 10.85
CA ARG A 208 -4.43 9.89 11.72
C ARG A 208 -3.06 10.47 11.38
N ASP A 209 -2.08 9.60 11.13
CA ASP A 209 -0.74 10.00 10.67
C ASP A 209 -0.76 10.70 9.29
N VAL A 210 -1.60 10.24 8.37
CA VAL A 210 -1.83 10.89 7.07
C VAL A 210 -2.34 12.30 7.29
N LYS A 211 -3.44 12.43 8.04
CA LYS A 211 -4.12 13.70 8.32
C LYS A 211 -3.16 14.72 8.93
N SER A 212 -2.47 14.35 10.00
CA SER A 212 -1.51 15.23 10.68
C SER A 212 -0.37 15.69 9.75
N SER A 213 0.13 14.78 8.90
CA SER A 213 1.19 15.14 7.94
C SER A 213 0.65 16.13 6.88
N CYS A 214 -0.55 15.88 6.36
CA CYS A 214 -1.18 16.73 5.36
C CYS A 214 -1.54 18.11 5.91
N GLU A 215 -2.00 18.20 7.17
CA GLU A 215 -2.26 19.48 7.86
C GLU A 215 -0.98 20.29 8.03
N ALA A 216 0.12 19.66 8.44
CA ALA A 216 1.41 20.34 8.59
C ALA A 216 1.96 20.89 7.26
N ILE A 217 1.77 20.16 6.15
CA ILE A 217 2.18 20.59 4.81
C ILE A 217 1.25 21.70 4.31
N GLY A 218 -0.06 21.51 4.45
CA GLY A 218 -1.07 22.48 4.04
C GLY A 218 -0.95 23.81 4.77
N ALA A 219 -0.56 23.80 6.05
CA ALA A 219 -0.30 25.02 6.81
C ALA A 219 0.85 25.86 6.25
N VAL A 220 1.86 25.23 5.63
CA VAL A 220 3.01 25.94 5.03
C VAL A 220 2.71 26.38 3.61
N LEU A 221 2.01 25.56 2.83
CA LEU A 221 1.63 25.89 1.45
C LEU A 221 0.48 26.90 1.37
N GLY A 222 -0.37 26.98 2.40
CA GLY A 222 -1.51 27.89 2.46
C GLY A 222 -2.45 27.70 1.26
N ASP A 223 -2.75 28.81 0.60
CA ASP A 223 -3.67 28.89 -0.54
C ASP A 223 -2.98 28.77 -1.90
N LEU A 224 -1.72 28.29 -1.93
CA LEU A 224 -1.01 28.03 -3.18
C LEU A 224 -1.83 27.08 -4.08
N ASP A 225 -2.08 27.52 -5.31
CA ASP A 225 -2.76 26.71 -6.32
C ASP A 225 -1.82 25.61 -6.83
N MET A 226 -2.21 24.36 -6.61
CA MET A 226 -1.42 23.20 -7.03
C MET A 226 -1.43 23.03 -8.54
N LYS A 227 -2.30 23.67 -9.32
CA LYS A 227 -2.21 23.61 -10.79
C LYS A 227 -1.05 24.45 -11.35
N SER A 228 -0.71 25.55 -10.68
CA SER A 228 0.34 26.48 -11.11
C SER A 228 1.61 26.43 -10.27
N HIS A 229 1.69 25.49 -9.31
CA HIS A 229 2.86 25.34 -8.45
C HIS A 229 4.16 25.12 -9.26
N THR A 230 5.24 25.67 -8.72
CA THR A 230 6.58 25.62 -9.31
C THR A 230 7.52 24.75 -8.49
N ARG A 231 8.74 24.54 -9.01
CA ARG A 231 9.79 23.87 -8.28
C ARG A 231 10.27 24.70 -7.08
N GLU A 232 10.28 26.01 -7.22
CA GLU A 232 10.69 26.98 -6.21
C GLU A 232 9.74 26.96 -5.01
N ASP A 233 8.43 26.87 -5.25
CA ASP A 233 7.44 26.70 -4.17
C ASP A 233 7.73 25.45 -3.32
N MET A 234 8.07 24.34 -3.98
CA MET A 234 8.34 23.09 -3.28
C MET A 234 9.69 23.11 -2.53
N LYS A 235 10.69 23.85 -3.03
CA LYS A 235 11.94 24.12 -2.30
C LYS A 235 11.66 24.99 -1.06
N GLY A 236 10.87 26.05 -1.23
CA GLY A 236 10.46 26.95 -0.13
C GLY A 236 9.67 26.22 0.95
N LEU A 237 8.77 25.30 0.57
CA LEU A 237 8.09 24.40 1.52
C LEU A 237 9.10 23.61 2.36
N ARG A 238 10.10 22.99 1.73
CA ARG A 238 11.12 22.21 2.44
C ARG A 238 11.90 23.08 3.43
N GLU A 239 12.31 24.27 3.01
CA GLU A 239 13.09 25.21 3.84
C GLU A 239 12.29 25.66 5.07
N LYS A 240 11.05 26.14 4.89
CA LYS A 240 10.15 26.48 5.99
C LYS A 240 9.87 25.31 6.94
N LEU A 241 9.77 24.08 6.40
CA LEU A 241 9.60 22.90 7.24
C LEU A 241 10.86 22.60 8.07
N LEU A 242 12.07 22.84 7.55
CA LEU A 242 13.34 22.61 8.24
C LEU A 242 13.60 23.63 9.36
N GLU A 243 13.07 24.86 9.27
CA GLU A 243 13.21 25.88 10.32
C GLU A 243 12.63 25.41 11.67
N ALA A 244 11.51 24.69 11.64
CA ALA A 244 10.79 24.31 12.86
C ALA A 244 10.85 22.81 13.19
N ARG A 245 11.49 21.97 12.37
CA ARG A 245 11.40 20.51 12.49
C ARG A 245 12.71 19.79 12.17
N LYS A 246 12.93 18.65 12.83
CA LYS A 246 14.06 17.75 12.55
C LYS A 246 14.02 17.25 11.09
N PRO A 247 15.19 17.05 10.43
CA PRO A 247 15.23 16.62 9.02
C PRO A 247 14.52 15.28 8.74
N SER A 248 14.52 14.35 9.70
CA SER A 248 13.80 13.08 9.60
C SER A 248 12.27 13.27 9.56
N THR A 249 11.75 14.22 10.34
CA THR A 249 10.33 14.62 10.28
C THR A 249 10.01 15.27 8.93
N VAL A 250 10.86 16.16 8.45
CA VAL A 250 10.69 16.80 7.12
C VAL A 250 10.72 15.75 6.01
N LYS A 251 11.62 14.75 6.07
CA LYS A 251 11.65 13.61 5.13
C LYS A 251 10.33 12.84 5.11
N LYS A 252 9.71 12.61 6.27
CA LYS A 252 8.37 11.97 6.37
C LYS A 252 7.30 12.83 5.70
N LEU A 253 7.29 14.13 5.98
CA LEU A 253 6.33 15.08 5.37
C LEU A 253 6.50 15.16 3.85
N LEU A 254 7.72 15.29 3.34
CA LEU A 254 7.97 15.35 1.90
C LEU A 254 7.63 14.03 1.19
N THR A 255 7.82 12.88 1.85
CA THR A 255 7.34 11.60 1.31
C THR A 255 5.81 11.55 1.23
N ARG A 256 5.12 12.14 2.22
CA ARG A 256 3.66 12.29 2.20
C ARG A 256 3.22 13.23 1.07
N LEU A 257 3.87 14.39 0.93
CA LEU A 257 3.64 15.33 -0.16
C LEU A 257 3.70 14.60 -1.50
N SER A 258 4.80 13.89 -1.77
CA SER A 258 4.95 13.11 -3.01
C SER A 258 3.83 12.11 -3.22
N THR A 259 3.40 11.40 -2.18
CA THR A 259 2.31 10.43 -2.28
C THR A 259 1.00 11.08 -2.72
N VAL A 260 0.67 12.25 -2.16
CA VAL A 260 -0.56 12.98 -2.50
C VAL A 260 -0.46 13.60 -3.89
N MET A 261 0.70 14.18 -4.25
CA MET A 261 0.93 14.77 -5.57
C MET A 261 0.92 13.72 -6.69
N ASP A 262 1.56 12.57 -6.47
CA ASP A 262 1.51 11.44 -7.41
C ASP A 262 0.09 10.93 -7.60
N TRP A 263 -0.66 10.81 -6.50
CA TRP A 263 -2.07 10.48 -6.57
C TRP A 263 -2.85 11.54 -7.35
N ALA A 264 -2.60 12.83 -7.14
CA ALA A 264 -3.30 13.91 -7.82
C ALA A 264 -3.01 13.90 -9.34
N VAL A 265 -1.76 13.68 -9.74
CA VAL A 265 -1.37 13.51 -11.16
C VAL A 265 -2.03 12.27 -11.75
N ASN A 266 -1.97 11.15 -11.04
CA ASN A 266 -2.58 9.91 -11.51
C ASN A 266 -4.10 10.05 -11.65
N ASN A 267 -4.76 10.83 -10.80
CA ASN A 267 -6.20 11.04 -10.91
C ASN A 267 -6.59 12.24 -11.78
N GLY A 268 -5.64 12.80 -12.53
CA GLY A 268 -5.87 13.87 -13.50
C GLY A 268 -6.31 15.19 -12.86
N TYR A 269 -6.03 15.39 -11.57
CA TYR A 269 -6.20 16.68 -10.90
C TYR A 269 -5.04 17.63 -11.22
N LEU A 270 -3.86 17.08 -11.51
CA LEU A 270 -2.64 17.79 -11.87
C LEU A 270 -2.03 17.16 -13.14
N ASP A 271 -1.41 17.96 -14.00
CA ASP A 271 -0.71 17.44 -15.17
C ASP A 271 0.68 16.89 -14.81
N LYS A 272 1.34 17.56 -13.87
CA LYS A 272 2.70 17.26 -13.40
C LYS A 272 2.88 17.64 -11.95
N SER A 273 3.90 17.09 -11.30
CA SER A 273 4.29 17.45 -9.95
C SER A 273 5.77 17.80 -9.85
N PHE A 274 6.09 18.86 -9.11
CA PHE A 274 7.46 19.36 -8.96
C PHE A 274 8.08 19.02 -7.59
N ASP A 275 7.59 17.97 -6.94
CA ASP A 275 7.96 17.56 -5.58
C ASP A 275 9.16 16.58 -5.50
N LYS A 276 9.62 16.05 -6.65
CA LYS A 276 10.60 14.94 -6.68
C LYS A 276 12.00 15.35 -6.23
N GLY A 277 12.71 14.49 -5.51
CA GLY A 277 14.10 14.75 -5.10
C GLY A 277 14.27 15.84 -4.03
N LEU A 278 13.23 16.18 -3.27
CA LEU A 278 13.30 17.21 -2.21
C LEU A 278 13.80 16.69 -0.86
N LYS A 279 13.98 15.38 -0.70
CA LYS A 279 14.32 14.75 0.59
C LYS A 279 15.63 15.34 1.15
N PRO A 280 15.71 15.68 2.45
CA PRO A 280 16.95 16.14 3.06
C PRO A 280 18.05 15.09 2.94
N THR A 281 19.26 15.51 2.58
CA THR A 281 20.41 14.63 2.36
C THR A 281 21.24 14.38 3.62
N LYS A 282 21.08 15.21 4.67
CA LYS A 282 21.80 15.09 5.95
C LYS A 282 20.84 15.11 7.13
N GLY A 283 21.16 14.34 8.19
CA GLY A 283 20.43 14.33 9.46
C GLY A 283 19.02 13.72 9.42
N ALA A 284 18.66 13.04 8.33
CA ALA A 284 17.33 12.48 8.12
C ALA A 284 17.18 11.02 8.60
N ASP A 285 18.29 10.41 9.00
CA ASP A 285 18.29 9.06 9.56
C ASP A 285 17.91 9.08 11.04
N SER A 286 17.48 7.91 11.52
CA SER A 286 17.04 7.76 12.90
C SER A 286 18.22 7.95 13.84
N SER A 287 18.14 8.97 14.71
CA SER A 287 19.08 9.16 15.82
C SER A 287 18.78 8.20 16.98
N ARG A 288 18.25 7.01 16.73
CA ARG A 288 17.85 6.09 17.81
C ARG A 288 19.02 5.20 18.14
N GLU A 289 19.37 5.16 19.42
CA GLU A 289 20.52 4.44 19.92
C GLU A 289 20.10 3.20 20.71
N ALA A 290 20.97 2.20 20.73
CA ALA A 290 20.85 1.09 21.66
C ALA A 290 21.14 1.59 23.09
N LEU A 291 20.53 0.96 24.09
CA LEU A 291 20.92 1.13 25.49
C LEU A 291 22.26 0.42 25.71
N SER A 292 23.13 1.02 26.52
CA SER A 292 24.35 0.37 27.00
C SER A 292 24.02 -0.81 27.93
N GLN A 293 24.98 -1.68 28.17
CA GLN A 293 24.77 -2.82 29.06
C GLN A 293 24.46 -2.38 30.50
N ASP A 294 25.12 -1.34 30.99
CA ASP A 294 24.84 -0.79 32.32
C ASP A 294 23.42 -0.22 32.42
N GLN A 295 22.93 0.43 31.37
CA GLN A 295 21.55 0.91 31.31
C GLN A 295 20.54 -0.24 31.29
N VAL A 296 20.82 -1.33 30.55
CA VAL A 296 19.98 -2.53 30.54
C VAL A 296 19.96 -3.19 31.94
N LYS A 297 21.13 -3.30 32.59
CA LYS A 297 21.27 -3.82 33.95
C LYS A 297 20.51 -2.97 34.96
N ALA A 298 20.59 -1.64 34.87
CA ALA A 298 19.86 -0.71 35.73
C ALA A 298 18.33 -0.85 35.57
N LEU A 299 17.83 -0.98 34.33
CA LEU A 299 16.41 -1.23 34.07
C LEU A 299 15.93 -2.55 34.65
N MET A 300 16.73 -3.62 34.52
CA MET A 300 16.39 -4.94 35.07
C MET A 300 16.43 -4.94 36.60
N ALA A 301 17.39 -4.25 37.21
CA ALA A 301 17.45 -4.05 38.65
C ALA A 301 16.21 -3.30 39.17
N HIS A 302 15.81 -2.22 38.49
CA HIS A 302 14.57 -1.51 38.81
C HIS A 302 13.34 -2.41 38.65
N ALA A 303 13.22 -3.14 37.53
CA ALA A 303 12.12 -4.08 37.31
C ALA A 303 12.03 -5.12 38.44
N LYS A 304 13.17 -5.65 38.90
CA LYS A 304 13.24 -6.60 40.02
C LYS A 304 12.82 -6.00 41.36
N SER A 305 13.07 -4.72 41.60
CA SER A 305 12.64 -4.03 42.84
C SER A 305 11.13 -3.78 42.92
N LEU A 306 10.43 -3.85 41.79
CA LEU A 306 8.98 -3.69 41.77
C LEU A 306 8.27 -4.95 42.32
N PRO A 307 7.08 -4.79 42.94
CA PRO A 307 6.26 -5.90 43.38
C PRO A 307 5.99 -6.93 42.28
N VAL A 308 5.83 -8.20 42.66
CA VAL A 308 5.63 -9.33 41.73
C VAL A 308 4.30 -9.20 40.96
N ASP A 309 3.31 -8.52 41.54
CA ASP A 309 2.02 -8.20 40.92
C ASP A 309 2.04 -6.89 40.11
N ALA A 310 3.11 -6.10 40.18
CA ALA A 310 3.24 -4.88 39.39
C ALA A 310 3.49 -5.22 37.91
N TRP A 311 2.58 -4.81 37.03
CA TRP A 311 2.67 -5.08 35.60
C TRP A 311 3.95 -4.50 34.96
N GLN A 312 4.47 -3.38 35.48
CA GLN A 312 5.68 -2.73 34.98
C GLN A 312 6.91 -3.63 35.09
N ARG A 313 7.01 -4.44 36.16
CA ARG A 313 8.08 -5.42 36.35
C ARG A 313 8.19 -6.31 35.13
N TRP A 314 7.09 -6.95 34.79
CA TRP A 314 7.04 -7.93 33.70
C TRP A 314 7.14 -7.26 32.33
N ALA A 315 6.52 -6.09 32.14
CA ALA A 315 6.63 -5.37 30.89
C ALA A 315 8.08 -4.92 30.58
N LEU A 316 8.80 -4.39 31.57
CA LEU A 316 10.21 -4.02 31.42
C LEU A 316 11.08 -5.24 31.19
N SER A 317 10.93 -6.29 32.01
CA SER A 317 11.74 -7.50 31.88
C SER A 317 11.56 -8.19 30.53
N LEU A 318 10.31 -8.35 30.08
CA LEU A 318 10.03 -8.91 28.76
C LEU A 318 10.61 -8.03 27.64
N GLY A 319 10.51 -6.70 27.75
CA GLY A 319 11.12 -5.78 26.79
C GLY A 319 12.63 -6.01 26.62
N VAL A 320 13.34 -6.20 27.73
CA VAL A 320 14.78 -6.48 27.76
C VAL A 320 15.10 -7.83 27.11
N ILE A 321 14.48 -8.92 27.58
CA ILE A 321 14.91 -10.27 27.18
C ILE A 321 14.36 -10.72 25.81
N THR A 322 13.31 -10.05 25.30
CA THR A 322 12.66 -10.44 24.03
C THR A 322 12.77 -9.41 22.90
N GLY A 323 13.13 -8.15 23.20
CA GLY A 323 13.18 -7.08 22.20
C GLY A 323 11.84 -6.84 21.47
N THR A 324 10.72 -7.15 22.14
CA THR A 324 9.38 -7.00 21.58
C THR A 324 9.05 -5.53 21.30
N ARG A 325 8.21 -5.29 20.28
CA ARG A 325 7.66 -3.95 20.10
C ARG A 325 6.67 -3.66 21.23
N ILE A 326 6.59 -2.41 21.67
CA ILE A 326 5.77 -2.05 22.83
C ILE A 326 4.28 -2.42 22.67
N GLU A 327 3.73 -2.33 21.45
CA GLU A 327 2.35 -2.72 21.17
C GLU A 327 2.18 -4.24 21.01
N GLU A 328 3.22 -4.99 20.65
CA GLU A 328 3.20 -6.46 20.69
C GLU A 328 3.10 -6.91 22.15
N LEU A 329 3.93 -6.32 23.01
CA LEU A 329 3.95 -6.59 24.44
C LEU A 329 2.60 -6.29 25.11
N ARG A 330 2.03 -5.11 24.88
CA ARG A 330 0.74 -4.69 25.47
C ARG A 330 -0.44 -5.60 25.09
N GLN A 331 -0.36 -6.22 23.92
CA GLN A 331 -1.42 -7.08 23.41
C GLN A 331 -1.33 -8.52 23.92
N LEU A 332 -0.29 -8.89 24.66
CA LEU A 332 -0.13 -10.25 25.19
C LEU A 332 -1.30 -10.64 26.10
N THR A 333 -1.77 -11.85 25.85
CA THR A 333 -2.76 -12.56 26.66
C THR A 333 -2.09 -13.72 27.38
N LYS A 334 -2.80 -14.28 28.37
CA LYS A 334 -2.40 -15.50 29.08
C LYS A 334 -2.17 -16.67 28.11
N ALA A 335 -2.97 -16.80 27.06
CA ALA A 335 -2.85 -17.87 26.07
C ALA A 335 -1.59 -17.74 25.18
N ASP A 336 -1.00 -16.56 25.10
CA ASP A 336 0.21 -16.31 24.31
C ASP A 336 1.48 -16.78 25.03
N VAL A 337 1.41 -17.02 26.34
CA VAL A 337 2.52 -17.59 27.12
C VAL A 337 2.32 -19.10 27.17
N LYS A 338 3.12 -19.84 26.39
CA LYS A 338 2.95 -21.28 26.20
C LYS A 338 4.28 -22.01 26.11
N GLN A 339 4.23 -23.32 26.22
CA GLN A 339 5.40 -24.17 25.97
C GLN A 339 5.42 -24.67 24.53
N VAL A 340 6.61 -24.68 23.93
CA VAL A 340 6.90 -25.39 22.68
C VAL A 340 8.05 -26.34 22.98
N GLY A 341 7.74 -27.65 23.02
CA GLY A 341 8.66 -28.63 23.60
C GLY A 341 8.90 -28.30 25.08
N THR A 342 10.17 -28.15 25.47
CA THR A 342 10.58 -27.80 26.84
C THR A 342 10.75 -26.29 27.06
N VAL A 343 10.60 -25.48 26.01
CA VAL A 343 10.91 -24.04 26.02
C VAL A 343 9.62 -23.24 26.22
N TRP A 344 9.60 -22.37 27.24
CA TRP A 344 8.56 -21.36 27.40
C TRP A 344 8.76 -20.22 26.39
N VAL A 345 7.69 -19.80 25.74
CA VAL A 345 7.70 -18.75 24.71
C VAL A 345 6.59 -17.74 24.95
N ILE A 346 6.75 -16.56 24.37
CA ILE A 346 5.65 -15.66 24.03
C ILE A 346 5.30 -15.79 22.54
N ASP A 347 4.03 -15.95 22.23
CA ASP A 347 3.49 -16.02 20.87
C ASP A 347 2.96 -14.65 20.44
N ILE A 348 3.67 -14.00 19.53
CA ILE A 348 3.21 -12.77 18.88
C ILE A 348 2.37 -13.17 17.67
N ASN A 349 1.05 -12.97 17.75
CA ASN A 349 0.10 -13.36 16.70
C ASN A 349 -0.98 -12.28 16.46
N ARG A 350 -1.98 -12.60 15.63
CA ARG A 350 -3.14 -11.74 15.29
C ARG A 350 -4.47 -12.32 15.76
N ASN A 351 -4.44 -13.27 16.69
CA ASN A 351 -5.64 -13.88 17.23
C ASN A 351 -6.37 -12.89 18.15
N ASP A 352 -7.62 -13.16 18.49
CA ASP A 352 -8.38 -12.43 19.53
C ASP A 352 -8.44 -10.91 19.32
N GLY A 353 -8.51 -10.47 18.05
CA GLY A 353 -8.56 -9.05 17.69
C GLY A 353 -7.22 -8.30 17.81
N LYS A 354 -6.11 -9.01 18.04
CA LYS A 354 -4.76 -8.42 18.09
C LYS A 354 -4.28 -8.00 16.70
N THR A 355 -3.46 -6.96 16.69
CA THR A 355 -2.88 -6.41 15.47
C THR A 355 -1.35 -6.48 15.52
N ALA A 356 -0.74 -6.82 14.39
CA ALA A 356 0.71 -6.81 14.24
C ALA A 356 1.10 -5.99 13.01
N LYS A 357 2.04 -5.06 13.17
CA LYS A 357 2.40 -4.06 12.15
C LYS A 357 2.81 -4.67 10.82
N THR A 358 3.51 -5.80 10.84
CA THR A 358 4.01 -6.52 9.65
C THR A 358 3.72 -8.01 9.78
N LYS A 359 3.88 -8.77 8.67
CA LYS A 359 3.78 -10.23 8.72
C LYS A 359 4.91 -10.87 9.52
N ASN A 360 6.14 -10.37 9.34
CA ASN A 360 7.33 -10.83 10.07
C ASN A 360 7.29 -10.52 11.58
N ALA A 361 6.31 -9.76 12.05
CA ALA A 361 6.08 -9.61 13.48
C ALA A 361 5.51 -10.89 14.11
N LEU A 362 4.85 -11.76 13.32
CA LEU A 362 4.27 -13.00 13.80
C LEU A 362 5.38 -14.01 14.08
N ARG A 363 5.57 -14.39 15.34
CA ARG A 363 6.68 -15.23 15.79
C ARG A 363 6.44 -15.76 17.19
N VAL A 364 7.12 -16.85 17.52
CA VAL A 364 7.30 -17.29 18.91
C VAL A 364 8.68 -16.85 19.39
N VAL A 365 8.76 -16.25 20.58
CA VAL A 365 10.03 -15.78 21.16
C VAL A 365 10.28 -16.54 22.47
N PRO A 366 11.39 -17.29 22.57
CA PRO A 366 11.76 -17.96 23.82
C PRO A 366 11.95 -17.00 24.99
N LEU A 367 11.51 -17.42 26.18
CA LEU A 367 11.75 -16.76 27.45
C LEU A 367 13.01 -17.35 28.09
N THR A 368 14.05 -16.53 28.22
CA THR A 368 15.34 -16.98 28.78
C THR A 368 15.35 -16.75 30.28
N ASP A 369 15.15 -17.82 31.05
CA ASP A 369 15.19 -17.77 32.52
C ASP A 369 16.58 -17.35 33.03
N GLY A 370 16.61 -16.60 34.13
CA GLY A 370 17.84 -16.06 34.73
C GLY A 370 18.51 -14.91 33.98
N ALA A 371 18.12 -14.60 32.74
CA ALA A 371 18.70 -13.48 31.98
C ALA A 371 18.49 -12.15 32.72
N TYR A 372 19.58 -11.49 33.12
CA TYR A 372 19.56 -10.30 33.97
C TYR A 372 18.72 -10.46 35.25
N GLY A 373 18.59 -11.68 35.77
CA GLY A 373 17.75 -11.98 36.93
C GLY A 373 16.25 -12.05 36.66
N PHE A 374 15.82 -12.20 35.39
CA PHE A 374 14.45 -12.58 35.05
C PHE A 374 14.09 -13.92 35.72
N ASP A 375 12.94 -13.94 36.40
CA ASP A 375 12.42 -15.12 37.11
C ASP A 375 11.20 -15.64 36.36
N LEU A 376 11.40 -16.69 35.56
CA LEU A 376 10.35 -17.30 34.76
C LEU A 376 9.24 -17.89 35.63
N LYS A 377 9.57 -18.47 36.79
CA LYS A 377 8.57 -19.08 37.67
C LYS A 377 7.62 -18.00 38.22
N ALA A 378 8.16 -16.92 38.75
CA ALA A 378 7.35 -15.80 39.24
C ALA A 378 6.55 -15.12 38.12
N PHE A 379 7.10 -15.05 36.90
CA PHE A 379 6.36 -14.54 35.74
C PHE A 379 5.16 -15.42 35.41
N LEU A 380 5.32 -16.74 35.41
CA LEU A 380 4.23 -17.68 35.12
C LEU A 380 3.13 -17.61 36.19
N GLU A 381 3.47 -17.34 37.46
CA GLU A 381 2.47 -17.07 38.51
C GLU A 381 1.69 -15.78 38.24
N PHE A 382 2.37 -14.72 37.81
CA PHE A 382 1.70 -13.48 37.38
C PHE A 382 0.75 -13.73 36.20
N VAL A 383 1.19 -14.50 35.20
CA VAL A 383 0.38 -14.90 34.04
C VAL A 383 -0.84 -15.72 34.46
N ARG A 384 -0.70 -16.63 35.44
CA ARG A 384 -1.82 -17.44 35.96
C ARG A 384 -2.91 -16.58 36.58
N LYS A 385 -2.55 -15.51 37.27
CA LYS A 385 -3.47 -14.57 37.94
C LYS A 385 -4.18 -13.62 36.98
N ALA A 386 -3.69 -13.44 35.76
CA ALA A 386 -4.36 -12.61 34.76
C ALA A 386 -5.64 -13.27 34.24
N ASP A 387 -6.71 -12.49 34.07
CA ASP A 387 -7.98 -12.98 33.52
C ASP A 387 -7.82 -13.43 32.07
N SER A 388 -7.36 -12.49 31.22
CA SER A 388 -7.14 -12.72 29.79
C SER A 388 -5.92 -11.95 29.29
N ARG A 389 -5.94 -10.61 29.39
CA ARG A 389 -4.79 -9.77 29.01
C ARG A 389 -3.78 -9.69 30.15
N LEU A 390 -2.49 -9.80 29.83
CA LEU A 390 -1.42 -9.59 30.81
C LEU A 390 -1.28 -8.11 31.18
N PHE A 391 -1.61 -7.22 30.23
CA PHE A 391 -1.55 -5.77 30.42
C PHE A 391 -2.87 -5.14 29.98
N THR A 392 -3.53 -4.45 30.91
CA THR A 392 -4.88 -3.91 30.74
C THR A 392 -4.91 -2.46 30.29
N LEU A 393 -3.79 -1.73 30.39
CA LEU A 393 -3.71 -0.34 30.01
C LEU A 393 -3.91 -0.11 28.50
N GLY A 394 -4.53 1.03 28.17
CA GLY A 394 -4.68 1.50 26.79
C GLY A 394 -3.33 1.82 26.15
N ALA A 395 -3.26 1.75 24.81
CA ALA A 395 -2.00 1.87 24.05
C ALA A 395 -1.18 3.13 24.38
N GLY A 396 -1.83 4.29 24.45
CA GLY A 396 -1.16 5.55 24.79
C GLY A 396 -0.60 5.57 26.21
N GLN A 397 -1.41 5.17 27.19
CA GLN A 397 -1.01 5.16 28.61
C GLN A 397 0.10 4.15 28.88
N PHE A 398 -0.02 2.93 28.37
CA PHE A 398 0.99 1.88 28.51
C PHE A 398 2.34 2.34 27.94
N SER A 399 2.32 2.92 26.73
CA SER A 399 3.53 3.44 26.09
C SER A 399 4.15 4.59 26.88
N ASN A 400 3.35 5.54 27.34
CA ASN A 400 3.83 6.71 28.07
C ASN A 400 4.45 6.32 29.42
N LEU A 401 3.81 5.42 30.18
CA LEU A 401 4.30 4.97 31.47
C LEU A 401 5.62 4.18 31.35
N LEU A 402 5.74 3.27 30.38
CA LEU A 402 7.00 2.52 30.20
C LEU A 402 8.14 3.41 29.73
N ASN A 403 7.88 4.35 28.81
CA ASN A 403 8.92 5.29 28.40
C ASN A 403 9.25 6.31 29.49
N GLY A 404 8.29 6.66 30.35
CA GLY A 404 8.50 7.47 31.55
C GLY A 404 9.42 6.76 32.54
N ALA A 405 9.05 5.55 32.97
CA ALA A 405 9.85 4.73 33.87
C ALA A 405 11.27 4.50 33.33
N LEU A 406 11.42 4.22 32.03
CA LEU A 406 12.73 4.07 31.40
C LEU A 406 13.56 5.36 31.50
N ARG A 407 12.95 6.54 31.28
CA ARG A 407 13.65 7.81 31.39
C ARG A 407 14.04 8.13 32.82
N ASP A 408 13.15 7.87 33.77
CA ASP A 408 13.38 8.15 35.18
C ASP A 408 14.53 7.28 35.71
N VAL A 409 14.50 5.98 35.42
CA VAL A 409 15.56 5.03 35.83
C VAL A 409 16.92 5.37 35.22
N LEU A 410 16.92 5.85 33.97
CA LEU A 410 18.15 6.12 33.22
C LEU A 410 18.56 7.60 33.19
N SER A 411 17.83 8.48 33.90
CA SER A 411 18.06 9.93 33.93
C SER A 411 18.08 10.59 32.53
N LEU A 412 17.25 10.13 31.60
CA LEU A 412 17.22 10.56 30.18
C LEU A 412 16.38 11.82 29.94
N ASN A 413 16.41 12.79 30.86
CA ASN A 413 15.45 13.89 30.93
C ASN A 413 15.35 14.72 29.63
N ALA A 414 16.48 14.99 28.97
CA ALA A 414 16.54 15.68 27.66
C ALA A 414 16.73 14.74 26.47
N ASP A 415 17.24 13.52 26.71
CA ASP A 415 17.51 12.57 25.65
C ASP A 415 16.21 11.93 25.12
N ARG A 416 16.10 11.88 23.80
CA ARG A 416 14.98 11.29 23.07
C ARG A 416 15.45 10.22 22.07
N THR A 417 16.75 9.96 22.03
CA THR A 417 17.36 8.91 21.21
C THR A 417 17.10 7.53 21.80
N GLN A 418 17.05 7.43 23.13
CA GLN A 418 16.76 6.20 23.86
C GLN A 418 15.30 6.13 24.32
N THR A 419 14.63 5.03 23.98
CA THR A 419 13.21 4.76 24.29
C THR A 419 13.01 3.27 24.59
N PHE A 420 11.80 2.83 24.90
CA PHE A 420 11.51 1.39 25.02
C PHE A 420 11.96 0.59 23.79
N HIS A 421 11.88 1.17 22.58
CA HIS A 421 12.34 0.50 21.36
C HIS A 421 13.86 0.33 21.29
N SER A 422 14.63 1.05 22.10
CA SER A 422 16.08 0.88 22.21
C SER A 422 16.46 -0.45 22.83
N LEU A 423 15.60 -1.07 23.64
CA LEU A 423 15.80 -2.43 24.16
C LEU A 423 15.95 -3.46 23.03
N ARG A 424 15.15 -3.31 21.98
CA ARG A 424 15.24 -4.15 20.78
C ARG A 424 16.57 -3.94 20.03
N HIS A 425 17.07 -2.70 19.99
CA HIS A 425 18.39 -2.41 19.41
C HIS A 425 19.52 -2.99 20.25
N SER A 426 19.42 -2.92 21.59
CA SER A 426 20.35 -3.57 22.51
C SER A 426 20.37 -5.09 22.32
N LEU A 427 19.20 -5.73 22.22
CA LEU A 427 19.13 -7.17 21.95
C LEU A 427 19.73 -7.53 20.58
N ALA A 428 19.46 -6.73 19.54
CA ALA A 428 20.09 -6.91 18.23
C ALA A 428 21.63 -6.80 18.32
N GLY A 429 22.13 -5.85 19.10
CA GLY A 429 23.56 -5.71 19.39
C GLY A 429 24.14 -6.92 20.12
N ALA A 430 23.45 -7.43 21.14
CA ALA A 430 23.87 -8.62 21.90
C ALA A 430 23.89 -9.89 21.02
N LEU A 431 22.85 -10.10 20.19
CA LEU A 431 22.80 -11.21 19.23
C LEU A 431 23.95 -11.12 18.21
N LYS A 432 24.26 -9.91 17.73
CA LYS A 432 25.40 -9.68 16.83
C LYS A 432 26.73 -9.97 17.51
N ALA A 433 26.93 -9.48 18.75
CA ALA A 433 28.15 -9.73 19.52
C ALA A 433 28.36 -11.23 19.83
N ALA A 434 27.26 -11.97 19.97
CA ALA A 434 27.28 -13.42 20.16
C ALA A 434 27.42 -14.22 18.86
N GLU A 435 27.61 -13.55 17.72
CA GLU A 435 27.72 -14.16 16.39
C GLU A 435 26.51 -15.04 16.03
N VAL A 436 25.32 -14.64 16.47
CA VAL A 436 24.09 -15.35 16.10
C VAL A 436 23.83 -15.17 14.61
N PRO A 437 23.54 -16.25 13.85
CA PRO A 437 23.22 -16.15 12.44
C PRO A 437 22.06 -15.18 12.18
N VAL A 438 22.19 -14.37 11.12
CA VAL A 438 21.24 -13.28 10.80
C VAL A 438 19.80 -13.77 10.75
N GLY A 439 19.51 -14.89 10.07
CA GLY A 439 18.15 -15.44 10.00
C GLY A 439 17.56 -15.84 11.36
N THR A 440 18.37 -16.32 12.30
CA THR A 440 17.94 -16.59 13.68
C THR A 440 17.66 -15.29 14.43
N ALA A 441 18.55 -14.29 14.32
CA ALA A 441 18.36 -12.98 14.96
C ALA A 441 17.11 -12.26 14.39
N GLU A 442 16.88 -12.33 13.08
CA GLU A 442 15.71 -11.79 12.40
C GLU A 442 14.42 -12.49 12.83
N SER A 443 14.47 -13.82 13.05
CA SER A 443 13.34 -14.60 13.56
C SER A 443 12.99 -14.23 15.00
N ILE A 444 13.99 -14.05 15.87
CA ILE A 444 13.79 -13.60 17.27
C ILE A 444 13.21 -12.20 17.32
N LEU A 445 13.78 -11.27 16.55
CA LEU A 445 13.35 -9.87 16.58
C LEU A 445 12.03 -9.71 15.81
N GLY A 446 11.78 -10.47 14.74
CA GLY A 446 10.68 -10.24 13.81
C GLY A 446 10.99 -9.10 12.83
N HIS A 447 12.16 -9.20 12.19
CA HIS A 447 12.59 -8.36 11.07
C HIS A 447 12.28 -9.05 9.74
N ALA A 448 12.13 -8.24 8.69
CA ALA A 448 12.15 -8.77 7.32
C ALA A 448 13.59 -9.04 6.93
N SER A 449 13.83 -10.17 6.26
CA SER A 449 15.18 -10.55 5.80
C SER A 449 15.69 -9.65 4.68
N GLY A 450 14.81 -8.84 4.08
CA GLY A 450 15.12 -8.01 2.92
C GLY A 450 15.23 -8.82 1.62
N SER A 451 15.19 -10.14 1.71
CA SER A 451 15.10 -11.06 0.58
C SER A 451 13.65 -11.48 0.37
N ILE A 452 13.11 -11.17 -0.80
CA ILE A 452 11.77 -11.61 -1.19
C ILE A 452 11.64 -13.13 -1.08
N SER A 453 12.69 -13.88 -1.42
CA SER A 453 12.65 -15.34 -1.38
C SER A 453 12.53 -15.90 0.04
N TYR A 454 13.30 -15.37 0.99
CA TYR A 454 13.20 -15.80 2.40
C TYR A 454 11.89 -15.32 3.04
N ASP A 455 11.48 -14.08 2.77
CA ASP A 455 10.26 -13.50 3.34
C ASP A 455 8.97 -14.09 2.73
N LEU A 456 8.99 -14.58 1.48
CA LEU A 456 7.81 -15.08 0.76
C LEU A 456 7.78 -16.62 0.62
N TYR A 457 8.88 -17.26 0.25
CA TYR A 457 8.96 -18.71 0.03
C TYR A 457 9.46 -19.49 1.26
N GLY A 458 10.27 -18.85 2.12
CA GLY A 458 10.73 -19.42 3.39
C GLY A 458 9.73 -19.31 4.55
N ALA A 459 8.61 -18.59 4.37
CA ALA A 459 7.65 -18.27 5.43
C ALA A 459 7.01 -19.49 6.13
N GLY A 460 7.07 -20.69 5.53
CA GLY A 460 6.61 -21.95 6.12
C GLY A 460 7.66 -22.70 6.94
N SER A 461 8.94 -22.30 6.87
CA SER A 461 10.06 -22.91 7.59
C SER A 461 10.54 -21.97 8.69
N ALA A 462 9.85 -21.97 9.82
CA ALA A 462 10.28 -21.19 10.99
C ALA A 462 11.59 -21.75 11.55
N VAL A 463 12.47 -20.87 12.01
CA VAL A 463 13.65 -21.29 12.79
C VAL A 463 13.16 -22.04 14.03
N GLU A 464 13.77 -23.20 14.29
CA GLU A 464 13.40 -24.02 15.44
C GLU A 464 13.53 -23.24 16.76
N VAL A 465 12.52 -23.41 17.62
CA VAL A 465 12.43 -22.70 18.91
C VAL A 465 13.64 -22.99 19.80
N GLY A 466 14.13 -24.24 19.81
CA GLY A 466 15.34 -24.62 20.55
C GLY A 466 16.56 -23.82 20.11
N ARG A 467 16.78 -23.68 18.79
CA ARG A 467 17.89 -22.88 18.25
C ARG A 467 17.78 -21.41 18.60
N MET A 468 16.57 -20.84 18.61
CA MET A 468 16.35 -19.48 19.08
C MET A 468 16.62 -19.33 20.58
N ALA A 469 16.26 -20.32 21.39
CA ALA A 469 16.49 -20.32 22.83
C ALA A 469 17.99 -20.35 23.14
N ASP A 470 18.74 -21.24 22.49
CA ASP A 470 20.20 -21.34 22.65
C ASP A 470 20.90 -20.03 22.23
N ALA A 471 20.44 -19.42 21.13
CA ALA A 471 20.96 -18.13 20.67
C ALA A 471 20.71 -17.01 21.70
N LEU A 472 19.51 -16.96 22.29
CA LEU A 472 19.19 -15.99 23.33
C LEU A 472 19.98 -16.23 24.62
N VAL A 473 20.14 -17.49 25.04
CA VAL A 473 20.99 -17.85 26.19
C VAL A 473 22.42 -17.38 25.96
N LYS A 474 23.02 -17.67 24.79
CA LYS A 474 24.37 -17.23 24.44
C LYS A 474 24.47 -15.70 24.46
N ALA A 475 23.54 -15.02 23.78
CA ALA A 475 23.57 -13.57 23.65
C ALA A 475 23.36 -12.84 24.97
N LEU A 476 22.40 -13.27 25.80
CA LEU A 476 22.05 -12.63 27.06
C LEU A 476 23.07 -12.95 28.16
N LYS A 477 23.69 -14.15 28.17
CA LYS A 477 24.75 -14.48 29.14
C LYS A 477 26.02 -13.64 28.95
N LEU A 478 26.40 -13.34 27.71
CA LEU A 478 27.58 -12.53 27.41
C LEU A 478 27.48 -11.09 27.94
N VAL A 479 26.27 -10.65 28.23
CA VAL A 479 25.98 -9.24 28.56
C VAL A 479 25.29 -9.06 29.92
N SER A 480 24.82 -10.15 30.53
CA SER A 480 24.15 -10.16 31.84
C SER A 480 25.07 -9.84 33.01
#